data_AF-A0A4Q9MXZ3-F1
#
_entry.id   AF-A0A4Q9MXZ3-F1
#
_cell.length_a   1.000
_cell.length_b   1.000
_cell.length_c   1.000
_cell.angle_alpha   90.00
_cell.angle_beta   90.00
_cell.angle_gamma   90.00
#
_symmetry.space_group_name_H-M   'P 1'
#
loop_
_entity.id
_entity.type
_entity.pdbx_description
1 polymer ?
#
loop_
_entity_poly.entity_id
_entity_poly.type
_entity_poly.pdbx_seq_one_letter_code
_entity_poly.pdbx_strand_id
1 'polypeptide(L)'
;MAYAAHGSWISHIAVRYGDQPSQQPPERVRAQHGESDDINYQYGGKHVWLVPQYTTNPHQAATGFDIVFQEHGDPALNDLAKGAGGDFRYLIPREDITAQRKVVQVVLCRQDHELLGTPGGWDGRTIDINKNRGKTYLYLLWKTAIVG
;
A
#
# COMPACT_ATOMS: atom_id res chain seq x y z
N MET A 1 14.02 10.06 -17.15
CA MET A 1 12.75 9.49 -17.64
C MET A 1 12.73 8.02 -17.26
N ALA A 2 11.80 7.58 -16.42
CA ALA A 2 11.66 6.16 -16.07
C ALA A 2 10.55 5.54 -16.93
N TYR A 3 10.86 4.46 -17.64
CA TYR A 3 9.90 3.64 -18.36
C TYR A 3 9.48 2.46 -17.48
N ALA A 4 8.23 2.00 -17.59
CA ALA A 4 7.80 0.78 -16.93
C ALA A 4 8.66 -0.38 -17.44
N ALA A 5 9.48 -0.99 -16.59
CA ALA A 5 10.17 -2.22 -16.95
C ALA A 5 9.09 -3.28 -17.28
N HIS A 6 9.03 -3.69 -18.55
CA HIS A 6 8.11 -4.70 -19.10
C HIS A 6 6.65 -4.27 -19.36
N GLY A 7 6.30 -2.98 -19.37
CA GLY A 7 4.94 -2.55 -19.73
C GLY A 7 3.85 -3.02 -18.76
N SER A 8 4.24 -3.42 -17.54
CA SER A 8 3.33 -3.84 -16.48
C SER A 8 3.17 -2.71 -15.46
N TRP A 9 1.93 -2.27 -15.26
CA TRP A 9 1.54 -1.31 -14.22
C TRP A 9 0.91 -2.03 -13.05
N ILE A 10 0.84 -1.38 -11.90
CA ILE A 10 0.11 -1.90 -10.74
C ILE A 10 -1.35 -1.47 -10.87
N SER A 11 -2.28 -2.42 -10.88
CA SER A 11 -3.73 -2.15 -10.89
C SER A 11 -4.31 -2.12 -9.48
N HIS A 12 -3.86 -3.05 -8.64
CA HIS A 12 -4.42 -3.28 -7.32
C HIS A 12 -3.32 -3.76 -6.36
N ILE A 13 -3.62 -3.73 -5.06
CA ILE A 13 -2.76 -4.33 -4.03
C ILE A 13 -3.63 -5.27 -3.20
N ALA A 14 -3.38 -6.57 -3.37
CA ALA A 14 -4.07 -7.59 -2.60
C ALA A 14 -3.55 -7.59 -1.15
N VAL A 15 -4.46 -7.78 -0.20
CA VAL A 15 -4.12 -7.96 1.21
C VAL A 15 -3.98 -9.45 1.51
N ARG A 16 -2.94 -9.83 2.24
CA ARG A 16 -2.69 -11.20 2.70
C ARG A 16 -2.54 -11.21 4.21
N TYR A 17 -3.28 -12.10 4.84
CA TYR A 17 -3.20 -12.33 6.29
C TYR A 17 -2.34 -13.54 6.60
N GLY A 18 -1.66 -13.51 7.75
CA GLY A 18 -1.00 -14.67 8.33
C GLY A 18 -1.11 -14.70 9.84
N ASP A 19 -0.84 -15.87 10.39
CA ASP A 19 -0.74 -16.16 11.81
C ASP A 19 0.70 -16.11 12.32
N GLN A 20 1.69 -16.20 11.41
CA GLN A 20 3.10 -16.18 11.75
C GLN A 20 3.91 -15.36 10.75
N PRO A 21 5.02 -14.70 11.15
CA PRO A 21 5.84 -13.90 10.25
C PRO A 21 6.41 -14.70 9.06
N SER A 22 6.65 -16.00 9.25
CA SER A 22 7.16 -16.91 8.21
C SER A 22 6.21 -17.10 7.02
N GLN A 23 4.93 -16.74 7.18
CA GLN A 23 3.90 -16.85 6.13
C GLN A 23 3.86 -15.62 5.20
N GLN A 24 4.77 -14.67 5.39
CA GLN A 24 4.90 -13.51 4.53
C GLN A 24 5.04 -13.90 3.04
N PRO A 25 4.23 -13.36 2.12
CA PRO A 25 4.39 -13.64 0.70
C PRO A 25 5.74 -13.13 0.18
N PRO A 26 6.47 -13.89 -0.66
CA PRO A 26 7.76 -13.45 -1.19
C PRO A 26 7.66 -12.17 -2.03
N GLU A 27 6.57 -12.03 -2.79
CA GLU A 27 6.27 -10.93 -3.72
C GLU A 27 5.67 -9.67 -3.08
N ARG A 28 5.51 -9.65 -1.75
CA ARG A 28 4.90 -8.54 -1.04
C ARG A 28 5.69 -7.23 -1.17
N VAL A 29 4.99 -6.12 -0.96
CA VAL A 29 5.60 -4.80 -0.83
C VAL A 29 6.54 -4.79 0.38
N ARG A 30 7.81 -4.43 0.16
CA ARG A 30 8.83 -4.34 1.21
C ARG A 30 8.92 -2.94 1.79
N ALA A 31 9.39 -2.84 3.04
CA ALA A 31 9.77 -1.57 3.63
C ALA A 31 11.03 -1.02 2.96
N GLN A 32 11.08 0.29 2.76
CA GLN A 32 12.13 0.96 2.01
C GLN A 32 13.51 0.83 2.66
N HIS A 33 13.61 0.77 4.00
CA HIS A 33 14.88 0.72 4.71
C HIS A 33 15.01 -0.53 5.60
N GLY A 34 14.30 -1.60 5.26
CA GLY A 34 14.43 -2.90 5.93
C GLY A 34 13.63 -3.04 7.23
N GLU A 35 12.75 -2.09 7.54
CA GLU A 35 11.78 -2.21 8.62
C GLU A 35 10.77 -3.34 8.36
N SER A 36 9.95 -3.64 9.37
CA SER A 36 8.87 -4.61 9.18
C SER A 36 7.85 -4.12 8.14
N ASP A 37 7.60 -4.98 7.15
CA ASP A 37 6.57 -4.83 6.11
C ASP A 37 5.22 -5.44 6.51
N ASP A 38 5.10 -5.94 7.75
CA ASP A 38 3.82 -6.28 8.37
C ASP A 38 3.10 -5.00 8.79
N ILE A 39 1.93 -4.73 8.21
CA ILE A 39 1.13 -3.54 8.53
C ILE A 39 0.76 -3.52 10.03
N ASN A 40 0.55 -4.69 10.63
CA ASN A 40 0.19 -4.85 12.03
C ASN A 40 1.38 -5.02 12.98
N TYR A 41 2.61 -4.80 12.52
CA TYR A 41 3.80 -4.84 13.37
C TYR A 41 3.62 -3.99 14.64
N GLN A 42 3.80 -4.62 15.82
CA GLN A 42 3.61 -4.06 17.18
C GLN A 42 2.16 -3.84 17.66
N TYR A 43 1.14 -4.21 16.87
CA TYR A 43 -0.26 -4.03 17.23
C TYR A 43 -1.00 -5.33 17.60
N GLY A 44 -0.38 -6.49 17.40
CA GLY A 44 -1.02 -7.79 17.59
C GLY A 44 -2.00 -8.13 16.45
N GLY A 45 -2.89 -9.09 16.68
CA GLY A 45 -3.82 -9.58 15.66
C GLY A 45 -3.14 -10.47 14.62
N LYS A 46 -3.66 -10.45 13.38
CA LYS A 46 -3.02 -11.13 12.25
C LYS A 46 -1.83 -10.31 11.77
N HIS A 47 -0.83 -10.99 11.21
CA HIS A 47 0.13 -10.35 10.31
C HIS A 47 -0.58 -9.97 9.02
N VAL A 48 -0.26 -8.81 8.47
CA VAL A 48 -0.92 -8.26 7.29
C VAL A 48 0.15 -7.78 6.31
N TRP A 49 0.12 -8.29 5.09
CA TRP A 49 1.01 -7.87 4.02
C TRP A 49 0.25 -7.41 2.79
N LEU A 50 0.89 -6.51 2.05
CA LEU A 50 0.41 -5.97 0.77
C LEU A 50 1.12 -6.68 -0.37
N VAL A 51 0.37 -7.15 -1.37
CA VAL A 51 0.90 -7.84 -2.56
C VAL A 51 0.45 -7.11 -3.83
N PRO A 52 1.36 -6.46 -4.57
CA PRO A 52 0.99 -5.76 -5.79
C PRO A 52 0.45 -6.73 -6.84
N GLN A 53 -0.62 -6.32 -7.51
CA GLN A 53 -1.19 -7.01 -8.67
C GLN A 53 -0.90 -6.18 -9.91
N TYR A 54 -0.30 -6.82 -10.91
CA TYR A 54 0.13 -6.16 -12.13
C TYR A 54 -0.87 -6.35 -13.27
N THR A 55 -0.94 -5.37 -14.16
CA THR A 55 -1.73 -5.40 -15.39
C THR A 55 -0.93 -4.82 -16.55
N THR A 56 -1.21 -5.31 -17.75
CA THR A 56 -0.74 -4.74 -19.02
C THR A 56 -1.80 -3.88 -19.70
N ASN A 57 -2.98 -3.71 -19.09
CA ASN A 57 -4.02 -2.82 -19.58
C ASN A 57 -3.94 -1.47 -18.86
N PRO A 58 -3.60 -0.36 -19.55
CA PRO A 58 -3.47 0.93 -18.90
C PRO A 58 -4.79 1.47 -18.34
N HIS A 59 -5.94 1.01 -18.85
CA HIS A 59 -7.26 1.39 -18.32
C HIS A 59 -7.59 0.75 -16.96
N GLN A 60 -6.89 -0.34 -16.60
CA GLN A 60 -7.02 -0.99 -15.30
C GLN A 60 -5.90 -0.58 -14.33
N ALA A 61 -4.94 0.22 -14.79
CA ALA A 61 -3.77 0.58 -14.01
C ALA A 61 -4.11 1.71 -13.01
N ALA A 62 -3.64 1.55 -11.78
CA ALA A 62 -3.79 2.56 -10.75
C ALA A 62 -2.94 3.79 -11.07
N THR A 63 -3.43 4.95 -10.62
CA THR A 63 -2.73 6.24 -10.65
C THR A 63 -2.19 6.64 -9.28
N GLY A 64 -2.64 5.93 -8.25
CA GLY A 64 -2.24 6.07 -6.86
C GLY A 64 -3.13 5.20 -5.98
N PHE A 65 -3.03 5.36 -4.66
CA PHE A 65 -3.86 4.64 -3.71
C PHE A 65 -4.32 5.56 -2.58
N ASP A 66 -5.51 5.32 -2.08
CA ASP A 66 -6.12 6.02 -0.94
C ASP A 66 -6.30 5.07 0.24
N ILE A 67 -6.31 5.64 1.44
CA ILE A 67 -6.69 4.93 2.67
C ILE A 67 -8.03 5.47 3.14
N VAL A 68 -8.97 4.56 3.37
CA VAL A 68 -10.29 4.85 3.94
C VAL A 68 -10.37 4.25 5.33
N PHE A 69 -10.87 5.03 6.29
CA PHE A 69 -11.16 4.60 7.66
C PHE A 69 -12.67 4.59 7.90
N GLN A 70 -13.16 3.59 8.60
CA GLN A 70 -14.57 3.50 8.98
C GLN A 70 -14.76 2.70 10.27
N GLU A 71 -15.80 3.05 11.01
CA GLU A 71 -16.15 2.41 12.28
C GLU A 71 -16.69 0.98 12.08
N HIS A 72 -17.47 0.77 11.03
CA HIS A 72 -18.12 -0.50 10.73
C HIS A 72 -17.38 -1.22 9.60
N GLY A 73 -17.08 -2.50 9.77
CA GLY A 73 -16.35 -3.26 8.75
C GLY A 73 -17.17 -3.48 7.48
N ASP A 74 -16.52 -3.29 6.33
CA ASP A 74 -17.03 -3.71 5.03
C ASP A 74 -16.57 -5.16 4.74
N PRO A 75 -17.50 -6.13 4.60
CA PRO A 75 -17.17 -7.51 4.30
C PRO A 75 -16.64 -7.72 2.87
N ALA A 76 -16.83 -6.76 1.96
CA ALA A 76 -16.29 -6.81 0.60
C ALA A 76 -14.81 -6.40 0.53
N LEU A 77 -14.26 -5.80 1.60
CA LEU A 77 -12.91 -5.28 1.64
C LEU A 77 -12.04 -6.00 2.68
N ASN A 78 -10.74 -6.01 2.42
CA ASN A 78 -9.76 -6.60 3.33
C ASN A 78 -9.20 -5.55 4.27
N ASP A 79 -9.55 -5.67 5.56
CA ASP A 79 -9.12 -4.78 6.62
C ASP A 79 -7.62 -4.92 6.92
N LEU A 80 -6.88 -3.81 6.79
CA LEU A 80 -5.46 -3.78 7.13
C LEU A 80 -5.20 -3.84 8.64
N ALA A 81 -6.23 -3.66 9.47
CA ALA A 81 -6.20 -3.76 10.92
C ALA A 81 -6.51 -5.16 11.46
N LYS A 82 -6.59 -6.19 10.59
CA LYS A 82 -7.25 -7.46 10.92
C LYS A 82 -6.83 -8.04 12.29
N GLY A 83 -7.79 -8.03 13.23
CA GLY A 83 -7.62 -8.60 14.57
C GLY A 83 -6.78 -7.76 15.54
N ALA A 84 -6.33 -6.56 15.15
CA ALA A 84 -5.56 -5.65 15.98
C ALA A 84 -6.42 -4.53 16.63
N GLY A 85 -7.71 -4.45 16.26
CA GLY A 85 -8.65 -3.46 16.78
C GLY A 85 -8.50 -2.04 16.18
N GLY A 86 -9.34 -1.13 16.69
CA GLY A 86 -9.51 0.23 16.15
C GLY A 86 -10.36 0.25 14.88
N ASP A 87 -10.42 1.41 14.22
CA ASP A 87 -11.19 1.60 12.98
C ASP A 87 -10.72 0.63 11.89
N PHE A 88 -11.67 0.08 11.14
CA PHE A 88 -11.37 -0.67 9.93
C PHE A 88 -10.69 0.25 8.93
N ARG A 89 -9.70 -0.28 8.20
CA ARG A 89 -8.98 0.53 7.22
C ARG A 89 -8.65 -0.22 5.95
N TYR A 90 -8.87 0.45 4.84
CA TYR A 90 -8.86 -0.14 3.51
C TYR A 90 -7.99 0.64 2.56
N LEU A 91 -7.20 -0.08 1.76
CA LEU A 91 -6.40 0.49 0.68
C LEU A 91 -7.17 0.37 -0.63
N ILE A 92 -7.48 1.50 -1.24
CA ILE A 92 -8.29 1.58 -2.46
C ILE A 92 -7.43 2.11 -3.61
N PRO A 93 -7.35 1.42 -4.76
CA PRO A 93 -6.68 1.97 -5.93
C PRO A 93 -7.45 3.17 -6.48
N ARG A 94 -6.72 4.21 -6.89
CA ARG A 94 -7.26 5.31 -7.66
C ARG A 94 -7.20 4.99 -9.14
N GLU A 95 -8.35 4.89 -9.77
CA GLU A 95 -8.49 4.64 -11.21
C GLU A 95 -8.88 5.93 -11.94
N ASP A 96 -8.06 6.31 -12.92
CA ASP A 96 -8.38 7.39 -13.86
C ASP A 96 -7.89 6.96 -15.24
N ILE A 97 -8.82 6.61 -16.11
CA ILE A 97 -8.53 6.09 -17.45
C ILE A 97 -7.88 7.14 -18.36
N THR A 98 -7.99 8.43 -18.03
CA THR A 98 -7.43 9.53 -18.82
C THR A 98 -6.01 9.90 -18.41
N ALA A 99 -5.60 9.52 -17.19
CA ALA A 99 -4.27 9.80 -16.68
C ALA A 99 -3.19 9.07 -17.49
N GLN A 100 -2.22 9.82 -18.01
CA GLN A 100 -1.09 9.29 -18.78
C GLN A 100 -0.03 8.63 -17.90
N ARG A 101 -0.02 8.88 -16.58
CA ARG A 101 0.96 8.32 -15.65
C ARG A 101 0.31 7.27 -14.76
N LYS A 102 0.89 6.08 -14.73
CA LYS A 102 0.38 4.92 -13.99
C LYS A 102 1.41 4.40 -13.01
N VAL A 103 0.96 3.81 -11.91
CA VAL A 103 1.83 3.26 -10.88
C VAL A 103 2.62 2.08 -11.43
N VAL A 104 3.94 2.09 -11.20
CA VAL A 104 4.86 1.02 -11.64
C VAL A 104 5.67 0.43 -10.49
N GLN A 105 5.73 1.12 -9.35
CA GLN A 105 6.50 0.69 -8.19
C GLN A 105 5.82 1.18 -6.93
N VAL A 106 5.81 0.34 -5.90
CA VAL A 106 5.37 0.69 -4.55
C VAL A 106 6.38 0.21 -3.51
N VAL A 107 6.49 0.93 -2.40
CA VAL A 107 7.21 0.51 -1.18
C VAL A 107 6.44 0.94 0.05
N LEU A 108 6.71 0.30 1.18
CA LEU A 108 6.28 0.78 2.48
C LEU A 108 7.34 1.71 3.07
N CYS A 109 6.93 2.81 3.68
CA CYS A 109 7.78 3.71 4.43
C CYS A 109 7.26 3.78 5.86
N ARG A 110 7.98 3.12 6.77
CA ARG A 110 7.69 3.11 8.20
C ARG A 110 8.57 4.15 8.89
N GLN A 111 7.98 4.96 9.75
CA GLN A 111 8.68 6.04 10.44
C GLN A 111 8.23 6.13 11.91
N ASP A 112 9.06 6.75 12.74
CA ASP A 112 8.74 7.14 14.12
C ASP A 112 8.07 8.53 14.20
N HIS A 113 8.02 9.25 13.09
CA HIS A 113 7.40 10.56 12.96
C HIS A 113 6.48 10.64 11.73
N GLU A 114 5.55 11.61 11.75
CA GLU A 114 4.65 11.85 10.64
C GLU A 114 5.41 12.43 9.43
N LEU A 115 5.11 11.93 8.24
CA LEU A 115 5.58 12.54 7.00
C LEU A 115 4.77 13.80 6.66
N LEU A 116 5.46 14.93 6.56
CA LEU A 116 4.87 16.22 6.17
C LEU A 116 4.59 16.34 4.66
N GLY A 117 5.23 15.51 3.83
CA GLY A 117 5.10 15.54 2.38
C GLY A 117 5.50 14.21 1.75
N THR A 118 5.36 14.11 0.42
CA THR A 118 5.88 12.96 -0.33
C THR A 118 7.42 13.00 -0.28
N PRO A 119 8.09 11.94 0.19
CA PRO A 119 9.55 11.92 0.23
C PRO A 119 10.16 12.06 -1.18
N GLY A 120 11.31 12.71 -1.27
CA GLY A 120 12.01 12.93 -2.53
C GLY A 120 12.27 11.61 -3.28
N GLY A 121 12.02 11.61 -4.59
CA GLY A 121 12.16 10.43 -5.44
C GLY A 121 10.90 9.55 -5.55
N TRP A 122 9.80 9.92 -4.89
CA TRP A 122 8.49 9.29 -5.03
C TRP A 122 7.47 10.27 -5.63
N ASP A 123 6.51 9.75 -6.40
CA ASP A 123 5.50 10.55 -7.08
C ASP A 123 4.25 10.75 -6.23
N GLY A 124 4.01 9.88 -5.24
CA GLY A 124 2.92 10.02 -4.30
C GLY A 124 3.01 9.08 -3.11
N ARG A 125 2.08 9.28 -2.18
CA ARG A 125 1.95 8.51 -0.95
C ARG A 125 0.51 8.46 -0.46
N THR A 126 0.18 7.46 0.36
CA THR A 126 -1.03 7.50 1.18
C THR A 126 -0.89 8.51 2.32
N ILE A 127 -1.99 8.78 3.02
CA ILE A 127 -1.95 9.26 4.41
C ILE A 127 -1.40 8.15 5.33
N ASP A 128 -1.23 8.44 6.63
CA ASP A 128 -0.75 7.46 7.61
C ASP A 128 -1.74 6.31 7.75
N ILE A 129 -1.34 5.11 7.34
CA ILE A 129 -2.09 3.85 7.44
C ILE A 129 -2.32 3.49 8.92
N ASN A 130 -1.41 3.89 9.81
CA ASN A 130 -1.47 3.60 11.23
C ASN A 130 -2.11 4.73 12.06
N LYS A 131 -2.78 5.68 11.39
CA LYS A 131 -3.46 6.78 12.06
C LYS A 131 -4.32 6.27 13.21
N ASN A 132 -4.23 6.95 14.35
CA ASN A 132 -4.95 6.63 15.59
C ASN A 132 -4.59 5.29 16.26
N ARG A 133 -3.47 4.62 15.90
CA ARG A 133 -3.02 3.38 16.57
C ARG A 133 -1.85 3.57 17.55
N GLY A 134 -1.12 4.67 17.45
CA GLY A 134 -0.18 5.14 18.48
C GLY A 134 1.15 4.37 18.64
N LYS A 135 1.69 3.73 17.59
CA LYS A 135 3.04 3.14 17.62
C LYS A 135 4.00 3.75 16.60
N THR A 136 3.79 3.45 15.32
CA THR A 136 4.64 3.92 14.20
C THR A 136 3.77 4.44 13.08
N TYR A 137 4.28 5.41 12.33
CA TYR A 137 3.65 5.90 11.11
C TYR A 137 3.99 4.97 9.95
N LEU A 138 3.04 4.76 9.05
CA LEU A 138 3.23 3.88 7.90
C LEU A 138 2.56 4.45 6.66
N TYR A 139 3.30 4.51 5.57
CA TYR A 139 2.83 5.03 4.29
C TYR A 139 3.14 4.04 3.18
N LEU A 140 2.23 3.92 2.21
CA LEU A 140 2.56 3.32 0.92
C LEU A 140 3.05 4.46 0.01
N LEU A 141 4.28 4.36 -0.48
CA LEU A 141 4.85 5.29 -1.47
C LEU A 141 4.80 4.66 -2.85
N TRP A 142 4.67 5.47 -3.90
CA TRP A 142 4.69 4.95 -5.27
C TRP A 142 5.43 5.84 -6.26
N LYS A 143 5.91 5.21 -7.33
CA LYS A 143 6.36 5.88 -8.56
C LYS A 143 5.39 5.60 -9.69
N THR A 144 5.32 6.55 -10.61
CA THR A 144 4.55 6.45 -11.83
C THR A 144 5.44 6.54 -13.06
N ALA A 145 4.98 5.97 -14.17
CA ALA A 145 5.60 6.11 -15.49
C ALA A 145 4.52 6.46 -16.52
N ILE A 146 4.94 7.12 -17.60
CA ILE A 146 4.06 7.42 -18.74
C ILE A 146 3.64 6.11 -19.41
N VAL A 147 2.37 5.99 -19.78
CA VAL A 147 1.86 4.96 -20.68
C VAL A 147 2.47 5.20 -22.06
N GLY A 148 3.30 4.27 -22.52
CA GLY A 148 3.94 4.31 -23.84
C GLY A 148 2.98 3.96 -24.97
#